data_AF-A0A1V6ETD6-F1
#
_entry.id   AF-A0A1V6ETD6-F1
#
_cell.length_a   1.000
_cell.length_b   1.000
_cell.length_c   1.000
_cell.angle_alpha   90.00
_cell.angle_beta   90.00
_cell.angle_gamma   90.00
#
_symmetry.space_group_name_H-M   'P 1'
#
loop_
_entity.id
_entity.type
_entity.pdbx_description
1 polymer ?
#
loop_
_entity_poly.entity_id
_entity_poly.type
_entity_poly.pdbx_seq_one_letter_code
_entity_poly.pdbx_strand_id
1 'polypeptide(L)'
;MFVINNAVFLPMFLLCLLGMVLVPVVPRFRRRFTAWVLLSWLLGSYVLLTLVLNFGTPRYAMQALPALAVLSALPVFALPKGKGRLAALILYTALLVFQYGNLTVHAYGTIAEAKVPVILDKKYQAVYNDPGLYFYKPVLHASSAYGRMKAPTRENFKDRLFFSMLKAERERPFSGIEAPYARLNIRGMILDEEHFWLDDTGGNPFRRNDIPPELAPYRNFRHYGWGKDMESVRPVLSLVDYVAYTTEGISAEKDREWQRILAGRGFEVIDRFHEKRFGMVPAMDYVLMARNEENPPPRVETEADIWKLGPEQLYQCRYSAAYQGMEEGLRQSLTARMRALFDKIGHPVKINDDVEFRGAAVFKNPHGGYVLQFILYVRNRPDKNYRMLFRGIVEPQFMETHFQAQQDRSGLFRWNFDPTPAPTHWPEEDFVLLRFPMEVPPIPYHLSFAFYTADDGVWGDAVDLGKIDFRTVE
;
A
#
# COMPACT_ATOMS: atom_id res chain seq x y z
N MET A 1 19.33 -16.43 -17.76
CA MET A 1 20.14 -17.56 -17.25
C MET A 1 19.59 -18.21 -15.99
N PHE A 2 19.14 -17.50 -14.94
CA PHE A 2 18.72 -18.15 -13.67
C PHE A 2 17.49 -19.06 -13.73
N VAL A 3 16.58 -18.85 -14.69
CA VAL A 3 15.45 -19.78 -14.96
C VAL A 3 15.96 -21.13 -15.48
N ILE A 4 17.12 -21.15 -16.14
CA ILE A 4 17.76 -22.36 -16.71
C ILE A 4 18.46 -23.18 -15.62
N ASN A 5 18.68 -22.59 -14.43
CA ASN A 5 19.27 -23.27 -13.28
C ASN A 5 18.23 -24.13 -12.50
N ASN A 6 17.38 -24.80 -13.26
CA ASN A 6 16.31 -25.69 -12.80
C ASN A 6 16.19 -26.83 -13.83
N ALA A 7 16.42 -28.06 -13.38
CA ALA A 7 16.48 -29.26 -14.21
C ALA A 7 15.16 -29.53 -14.95
N VAL A 8 14.03 -29.03 -14.45
CA VAL A 8 12.74 -29.18 -15.13
C VAL A 8 12.48 -28.05 -16.15
N PHE A 9 13.14 -26.89 -16.04
CA PHE A 9 13.13 -25.85 -17.10
C PHE A 9 14.16 -26.12 -18.20
N LEU A 10 15.24 -26.84 -17.90
CA LEU A 10 16.33 -27.13 -18.82
C LEU A 10 15.85 -27.87 -20.11
N PRO A 11 15.00 -28.92 -20.05
CA PRO A 11 14.46 -29.56 -21.24
C PRO A 11 13.68 -28.60 -22.13
N MET A 12 12.83 -27.73 -21.56
CA MET A 12 12.08 -26.75 -22.35
C MET A 12 13.01 -25.74 -23.02
N PHE A 13 14.07 -25.31 -22.32
CA PHE A 13 15.07 -24.41 -22.89
C PHE A 13 15.84 -25.08 -24.04
N LEU A 14 16.31 -26.32 -23.85
CA LEU A 14 17.01 -27.09 -24.89
C LEU A 14 16.10 -27.36 -26.09
N LEU A 15 14.84 -27.70 -25.86
CA LEU A 15 13.84 -27.86 -26.91
C LEU A 15 13.58 -26.54 -27.65
N CYS A 16 13.62 -25.40 -26.96
CA CYS A 16 13.52 -24.10 -27.61
C CYS A 16 14.71 -23.84 -28.54
N LEU A 17 15.94 -24.08 -28.07
CA LEU A 17 17.15 -23.95 -28.90
C LEU A 17 17.08 -24.86 -30.12
N LEU A 18 16.66 -26.11 -29.93
CA LEU A 18 16.45 -27.04 -31.03
C LEU A 18 15.36 -26.53 -31.97
N GLY A 19 14.25 -26.00 -31.45
CA GLY A 19 13.18 -25.37 -32.22
C GLY A 19 13.68 -24.23 -33.11
N MET A 20 14.54 -23.35 -32.57
CA MET A 20 15.18 -22.27 -33.33
C MET A 20 16.00 -22.80 -34.52
N VAL A 21 16.74 -23.91 -34.33
CA VAL A 21 17.50 -24.57 -35.41
C VAL A 21 16.59 -25.26 -36.42
N LEU A 22 15.46 -25.82 -35.97
CA LEU A 22 14.51 -26.51 -36.85
C LEU A 22 13.74 -25.55 -37.77
N VAL A 23 13.58 -24.28 -37.40
CA VAL A 23 12.94 -23.26 -38.26
C VAL A 23 13.61 -23.17 -39.64
N PRO A 24 14.94 -22.96 -39.76
CA PRO A 24 15.61 -22.94 -41.05
C PRO A 24 15.86 -24.32 -41.67
N VAL A 25 16.00 -25.39 -40.87
CA VAL A 25 16.44 -26.71 -41.36
C VAL A 25 15.28 -27.57 -41.88
N VAL A 26 14.12 -27.55 -41.22
CA VAL A 26 13.01 -28.44 -41.58
C VAL A 26 12.13 -27.77 -42.65
N PRO A 27 11.95 -28.40 -43.85
CA PRO A 27 11.20 -27.78 -44.95
C PRO A 27 9.80 -27.32 -44.59
N ARG A 28 9.12 -28.05 -43.71
CA ARG A 28 7.77 -27.73 -43.21
C ARG A 28 7.72 -26.41 -42.43
N PHE A 29 8.76 -26.10 -41.65
CA PHE A 29 8.81 -24.89 -40.84
C PHE A 29 9.46 -23.73 -41.60
N ARG A 30 10.49 -24.03 -42.41
CA ARG A 30 11.17 -23.05 -43.27
C ARG A 30 10.22 -22.31 -44.20
N ARG A 31 9.21 -23.01 -44.73
CA ARG A 31 8.18 -22.44 -45.63
C ARG A 31 7.07 -21.67 -44.92
N ARG A 32 7.02 -21.68 -43.58
CA ARG A 32 5.99 -20.99 -42.80
C ARG A 32 6.50 -19.66 -42.28
N PHE A 33 5.91 -18.58 -42.78
CA PHE A 33 6.22 -17.22 -42.33
C PHE A 33 6.09 -17.05 -40.80
N THR A 34 5.09 -17.69 -40.19
CA THR A 34 4.87 -17.63 -38.74
C THR A 34 6.04 -18.15 -37.90
N ALA A 35 6.76 -19.17 -38.38
CA ALA A 35 7.93 -19.71 -37.68
C ALA A 35 9.09 -18.72 -37.68
N TRP A 36 9.27 -17.99 -38.80
CA TRP A 36 10.25 -16.91 -38.91
C TRP A 36 9.88 -15.71 -38.05
N VAL A 37 8.60 -15.32 -38.00
CA VAL A 37 8.13 -14.24 -37.11
C VAL A 37 8.42 -14.56 -35.65
N LEU A 38 8.16 -15.78 -35.18
CA LEU A 38 8.46 -16.19 -33.79
C LEU A 38 9.96 -16.18 -33.49
N LEU A 39 10.79 -16.65 -34.44
CA LEU A 39 12.24 -16.62 -34.32
C LEU A 39 12.76 -15.16 -34.28
N SER A 40 12.27 -14.31 -35.19
CA SER A 40 12.61 -12.90 -35.25
C SER A 40 12.12 -12.12 -34.04
N TRP A 41 10.95 -12.46 -33.48
CA TRP A 41 10.47 -11.91 -32.21
C TRP A 41 11.50 -12.19 -31.12
N LEU A 42 11.87 -13.45 -30.93
CA LEU A 42 12.78 -13.85 -29.86
C LEU A 42 14.17 -13.21 -30.02
N LEU A 43 14.75 -13.30 -31.21
CA LEU A 43 16.06 -12.72 -31.51
C LEU A 43 16.04 -11.19 -31.44
N GLY A 44 15.01 -10.57 -32.00
CA GLY A 44 14.81 -9.12 -31.95
C GLY A 44 14.62 -8.62 -30.52
N SER A 45 13.86 -9.34 -29.69
CA SER A 45 13.73 -9.05 -28.26
C SER A 45 15.08 -9.15 -27.54
N TYR A 46 15.89 -10.17 -27.86
CA TYR A 46 17.22 -10.30 -27.29
C TYR A 46 18.15 -9.15 -27.70
N VAL A 47 18.21 -8.81 -28.99
CA VAL A 47 19.03 -7.71 -29.51
C VAL A 47 18.59 -6.37 -28.92
N LEU A 48 17.29 -6.09 -28.94
CA LEU A 48 16.73 -4.84 -28.42
C LEU A 48 17.02 -4.69 -26.92
N LEU A 49 16.72 -5.71 -26.12
CA LEU A 49 16.86 -5.65 -24.67
C LEU A 49 18.32 -5.69 -24.22
N THR A 50 19.16 -6.50 -24.88
CA THR A 50 20.54 -6.78 -24.41
C THR A 50 21.57 -5.87 -25.07
N LEU A 51 21.46 -5.63 -26.39
CA LEU A 51 22.49 -4.92 -27.16
C LEU A 51 22.15 -3.44 -27.35
N VAL A 52 20.89 -3.11 -27.66
CA VAL A 52 20.48 -1.73 -27.97
C VAL A 52 20.19 -0.94 -26.70
N LEU A 53 19.31 -1.47 -25.85
CA LEU A 53 18.80 -0.74 -24.68
C LEU A 53 19.57 -1.05 -23.40
N ASN A 54 20.41 -2.10 -23.39
CA ASN A 54 21.15 -2.57 -22.23
C ASN A 54 20.26 -2.72 -20.97
N PHE A 55 19.00 -3.15 -21.16
CA PHE A 55 18.03 -3.30 -20.08
C PHE A 55 18.27 -4.63 -19.35
N GLY A 56 18.89 -4.54 -18.18
CA GLY A 56 19.15 -5.69 -17.30
C GLY A 56 17.98 -6.10 -16.39
N THR A 57 16.73 -5.64 -16.64
CA THR A 57 15.59 -5.94 -15.76
C THR A 57 14.73 -7.11 -16.30
N PRO A 58 14.71 -8.27 -15.60
CA PRO A 58 13.98 -9.48 -16.00
C PRO A 58 12.50 -9.30 -16.41
N ARG A 59 11.79 -8.28 -15.90
CA ARG A 59 10.39 -8.02 -16.29
C ARG A 59 10.22 -7.79 -17.80
N TYR A 60 11.19 -7.16 -18.46
CA TYR A 60 11.10 -6.92 -19.90
C TYR A 60 11.36 -8.18 -20.73
N ALA A 61 11.98 -9.20 -20.15
CA ALA A 61 12.12 -10.51 -20.79
C ALA A 61 10.79 -11.28 -20.84
N MET A 62 9.75 -10.87 -20.08
CA MET A 62 8.44 -11.54 -20.09
C MET A 62 7.78 -11.53 -21.48
N GLN A 63 8.03 -10.50 -22.28
CA GLN A 63 7.51 -10.41 -23.66
C GLN A 63 8.05 -11.49 -24.59
N ALA A 64 9.19 -12.11 -24.26
CA ALA A 64 9.78 -13.18 -25.06
C ALA A 64 9.20 -14.58 -24.72
N LEU A 65 8.47 -14.70 -23.60
CA LEU A 65 7.94 -15.99 -23.12
C LEU A 65 6.99 -16.68 -24.12
N PRO A 66 6.07 -15.99 -24.82
CA PRO A 66 5.21 -16.65 -25.81
C PRO A 66 6.01 -17.28 -26.97
N ALA A 67 7.00 -16.54 -27.50
CA ALA A 67 7.85 -17.04 -28.58
C ALA A 67 8.69 -18.24 -28.13
N LEU A 68 9.28 -18.18 -26.92
CA LEU A 68 10.00 -19.29 -26.31
C LEU A 68 9.12 -20.54 -26.16
N ALA A 69 7.89 -20.37 -25.66
CA ALA A 69 6.95 -21.49 -25.47
C ALA A 69 6.65 -22.18 -26.82
N VAL A 70 6.29 -21.42 -27.85
CA VAL A 70 5.94 -21.99 -29.17
C VAL A 70 7.15 -22.64 -29.84
N LEU A 71 8.32 -22.00 -29.79
CA LEU A 71 9.56 -22.56 -30.35
C LEU A 71 9.95 -23.88 -29.66
N SER A 72 9.76 -23.98 -28.34
CA SER A 72 10.05 -25.21 -27.60
C SER A 72 9.14 -26.40 -27.95
N ALA A 73 7.96 -26.15 -28.54
CA ALA A 73 7.08 -27.22 -29.02
C ALA A 73 7.43 -27.72 -30.43
N LEU A 74 8.20 -26.95 -31.23
CA LEU A 74 8.53 -27.30 -32.62
C LEU A 74 9.25 -28.64 -32.78
N PRO A 75 10.23 -29.02 -31.94
CA PRO A 75 10.88 -30.33 -32.06
C PRO A 75 9.91 -31.50 -31.92
N VAL A 76 8.94 -31.39 -31.02
CA VAL A 76 7.92 -32.43 -30.83
C VAL A 76 7.02 -32.53 -32.06
N PHE A 77 6.69 -31.39 -32.69
CA PHE A 77 5.91 -31.36 -33.92
C PHE A 77 6.66 -31.77 -35.18
N ALA A 78 7.99 -31.73 -35.15
CA ALA A 78 8.87 -32.20 -36.23
C ALA A 78 8.84 -33.73 -36.36
N LEU A 79 8.54 -34.45 -35.27
CA LEU A 79 8.46 -35.91 -35.27
C LEU A 79 7.35 -36.44 -36.20
N PRO A 80 7.56 -37.58 -36.87
CA PRO A 80 6.54 -38.21 -37.70
C PRO A 80 5.31 -38.59 -36.87
N LYS A 81 4.14 -38.63 -37.51
CA LYS A 81 2.90 -39.08 -36.85
C LYS A 81 3.06 -40.54 -36.43
N GLY A 82 2.80 -40.84 -35.15
CA GLY A 82 2.94 -42.19 -34.60
C GLY A 82 3.13 -42.19 -33.09
N LYS A 83 3.39 -43.38 -32.52
CA LYS A 83 3.54 -43.58 -31.07
C LYS A 83 4.66 -42.72 -30.46
N GLY A 84 5.78 -42.54 -31.17
CA GLY A 84 6.91 -41.73 -30.68
C GLY A 84 6.57 -40.25 -30.52
N ARG A 85 5.84 -39.65 -31.48
CA ARG A 85 5.35 -38.28 -31.35
C ARG A 85 4.31 -38.15 -30.24
N LEU A 86 3.41 -39.12 -30.11
CA LEU A 86 2.43 -39.12 -29.03
C LEU A 86 3.11 -39.18 -27.66
N ALA A 87 4.10 -40.05 -27.48
CA ALA A 87 4.88 -40.13 -26.25
C ALA A 87 5.61 -38.81 -25.94
N ALA A 88 6.24 -38.19 -26.94
CA ALA A 88 6.91 -36.90 -26.77
C ALA A 88 5.92 -35.76 -26.43
N LEU A 89 4.72 -35.76 -27.03
CA LEU A 89 3.65 -34.82 -26.67
C LEU A 89 3.19 -35.01 -25.23
N ILE A 90 2.91 -36.25 -24.82
CA ILE A 90 2.50 -36.56 -23.45
C ILE A 90 3.56 -36.10 -22.45
N LEU A 91 4.84 -36.41 -22.71
CA LEU A 91 5.96 -36.01 -21.86
C LEU A 91 6.08 -34.48 -21.75
N TYR A 92 6.01 -33.77 -22.88
CA TYR A 92 6.12 -32.32 -22.92
C TYR A 92 4.91 -31.63 -22.25
N THR A 93 3.69 -32.13 -22.48
CA THR A 93 2.49 -31.65 -21.79
C THR A 93 2.57 -31.91 -20.29
N ALA A 94 3.03 -33.08 -19.85
CA ALA A 94 3.22 -33.38 -18.43
C ALA A 94 4.22 -32.40 -17.79
N LEU A 95 5.30 -32.05 -18.50
CA LEU A 95 6.28 -31.07 -18.06
C LEU A 95 5.67 -29.67 -17.89
N LEU A 96 4.87 -29.22 -18.86
CA LEU A 96 4.17 -27.93 -18.80
C LEU A 96 3.16 -27.88 -17.66
N VAL A 97 2.33 -28.92 -17.52
CA VAL A 97 1.32 -29.02 -16.45
C VAL A 97 1.99 -29.06 -15.09
N PHE A 98 3.10 -29.79 -14.94
CA PHE A 98 3.87 -29.81 -13.70
C PHE A 98 4.38 -28.41 -13.33
N GLN A 99 4.96 -27.67 -14.28
CA GLN A 99 5.46 -26.32 -14.01
C GLN A 99 4.35 -25.33 -13.69
N TYR A 100 3.23 -25.41 -14.40
CA TYR A 100 2.04 -24.61 -14.11
C TYR A 100 1.52 -24.90 -12.71
N GLY A 101 1.32 -26.17 -12.37
CA GLY A 101 0.87 -26.59 -11.05
C GLY A 101 1.82 -26.13 -9.94
N ASN A 102 3.13 -26.31 -10.13
CA ASN A 102 4.16 -25.95 -9.16
C ASN A 102 4.23 -24.44 -8.86
N LEU A 103 4.06 -23.59 -9.89
CA LEU A 103 4.20 -22.13 -9.76
C LEU A 103 2.87 -21.39 -9.54
N THR A 104 1.74 -22.01 -9.88
CA THR A 104 0.42 -21.35 -9.81
C THR A 104 -0.48 -21.94 -8.73
N VAL A 105 -0.45 -23.26 -8.53
CA VAL A 105 -1.42 -23.94 -7.65
C VAL A 105 -0.81 -24.30 -6.31
N HIS A 106 0.31 -25.03 -6.31
CA HIS A 106 0.93 -25.51 -5.09
C HIS A 106 2.39 -25.87 -5.34
N ALA A 107 3.28 -25.45 -4.44
CA ALA A 107 4.67 -25.91 -4.45
C ALA A 107 4.71 -27.40 -4.08
N TYR A 108 5.01 -28.27 -5.05
CA TYR A 108 5.03 -29.70 -4.79
C TYR A 108 6.23 -30.07 -3.91
N GLY A 109 6.01 -30.54 -2.67
CA GLY A 109 6.97 -31.31 -1.83
C GLY A 109 8.37 -30.73 -1.52
N THR A 110 9.11 -31.43 -0.64
CA THR A 110 10.48 -31.06 -0.19
C THR A 110 11.58 -31.38 -1.21
N ILE A 111 11.26 -32.16 -2.25
CA ILE A 111 12.20 -32.52 -3.35
C ILE A 111 12.61 -31.27 -4.16
N ALA A 112 11.85 -30.19 -4.06
CA ALA A 112 12.10 -28.91 -4.73
C ALA A 112 13.45 -28.28 -4.35
N GLU A 113 13.96 -28.59 -3.16
CA GLU A 113 15.23 -28.04 -2.68
C GLU A 113 16.44 -28.95 -2.98
N ALA A 114 16.19 -30.14 -3.56
CA ALA A 114 17.24 -31.03 -4.01
C ALA A 114 18.04 -30.35 -5.13
N LYS A 115 19.34 -30.20 -4.91
CA LYS A 115 20.23 -29.44 -5.78
C LYS A 115 21.52 -30.20 -6.05
N VAL A 116 21.99 -30.11 -7.28
CA VAL A 116 23.34 -30.51 -7.66
C VAL A 116 24.22 -29.26 -7.56
N PRO A 117 25.32 -29.27 -6.78
CA PRO A 117 26.21 -28.13 -6.64
C PRO A 117 26.98 -27.90 -7.94
N VAL A 118 26.36 -27.20 -8.89
CA VAL A 118 26.97 -26.82 -10.17
C VAL A 118 27.22 -25.32 -10.15
N ILE A 119 28.50 -24.94 -10.10
CA ILE A 119 28.91 -23.54 -10.07
C ILE A 119 29.28 -23.11 -11.49
N LEU A 120 28.34 -22.47 -12.20
CA LEU A 120 28.55 -21.98 -13.57
C LEU A 120 29.08 -20.54 -13.59
N ASP A 121 28.66 -19.71 -12.62
CA ASP A 121 29.07 -18.31 -12.50
C ASP A 121 29.12 -17.92 -11.02
N LYS A 122 30.33 -17.96 -10.44
CA LYS A 122 30.57 -17.66 -9.02
C LYS A 122 30.03 -16.29 -8.62
N LYS A 123 30.18 -15.28 -9.48
CA LYS A 123 29.82 -13.90 -9.16
C LYS A 123 28.30 -13.75 -9.07
N TYR A 124 27.58 -14.20 -10.08
CA TYR A 124 26.12 -14.08 -10.10
C TYR A 124 25.45 -15.06 -9.13
N GLN A 125 25.94 -16.29 -8.98
CA GLN A 125 25.38 -17.25 -8.02
C GLN A 125 25.54 -16.77 -6.57
N ALA A 126 26.66 -16.13 -6.21
CA ALA A 126 26.84 -15.51 -4.90
C ALA A 126 25.86 -14.33 -4.65
N VAL A 127 25.61 -13.52 -5.68
CA VAL A 127 24.68 -12.38 -5.61
C VAL A 127 23.23 -12.83 -5.38
N TYR A 128 22.80 -13.94 -5.97
CA TYR A 128 21.43 -14.45 -5.84
C TYR A 128 21.25 -15.54 -4.77
N ASN A 129 22.31 -15.87 -4.03
CA ASN A 129 22.34 -17.02 -3.11
C ASN A 129 21.85 -18.30 -3.80
N ASP A 130 22.31 -18.54 -5.03
CA ASP A 130 21.93 -19.69 -5.85
C ASP A 130 23.00 -20.80 -5.72
N PRO A 131 22.74 -21.86 -4.94
CA PRO A 131 23.72 -22.91 -4.62
C PRO A 131 23.99 -23.92 -5.75
N GLY A 132 23.34 -23.83 -6.92
CA GLY A 132 23.57 -24.75 -8.03
C GLY A 132 22.31 -25.15 -8.79
N LEU A 133 22.34 -26.27 -9.50
CA LEU A 133 21.23 -26.75 -10.32
C LEU A 133 20.16 -27.41 -9.44
N TYR A 134 19.02 -26.75 -9.29
CA TYR A 134 17.86 -27.32 -8.59
C TYR A 134 17.17 -28.36 -9.45
N PHE A 135 16.60 -29.40 -8.84
CA PHE A 135 15.74 -30.32 -9.56
C PHE A 135 14.50 -29.58 -10.08
N TYR A 136 13.73 -28.93 -9.20
CA TYR A 136 12.78 -27.87 -9.57
C TYR A 136 12.65 -26.82 -8.47
N LYS A 137 12.59 -25.55 -8.84
CA LYS A 137 12.38 -24.44 -7.90
C LYS A 137 10.87 -24.22 -7.66
N PRO A 138 10.40 -24.13 -6.40
CA PRO A 138 9.02 -23.75 -6.09
C PRO A 138 8.81 -22.23 -6.16
N VAL A 139 9.91 -21.47 -6.25
CA VAL A 139 9.93 -20.01 -6.32
C VAL A 139 10.88 -19.58 -7.43
N LEU A 140 10.43 -18.70 -8.29
CA LEU A 140 11.27 -17.99 -9.26
C LEU A 140 11.48 -16.55 -8.80
N HIS A 141 12.73 -16.09 -8.86
CA HIS A 141 13.06 -14.70 -8.56
C HIS A 141 13.10 -13.90 -9.87
N ALA A 142 12.27 -12.88 -9.98
CA ALA A 142 12.33 -11.90 -11.08
C ALA A 142 12.88 -10.56 -10.59
N SER A 143 13.49 -9.82 -11.51
CA SER A 143 13.86 -8.39 -11.41
C SER A 143 14.56 -7.99 -10.11
N SER A 144 15.90 -8.05 -10.07
CA SER A 144 16.72 -7.68 -8.91
C SER A 144 16.20 -8.24 -7.57
N ALA A 145 15.44 -9.35 -7.64
CA ALA A 145 14.89 -10.12 -6.54
C ALA A 145 13.79 -9.50 -5.65
N TYR A 146 13.11 -8.41 -6.02
CA TYR A 146 11.98 -7.91 -5.20
C TYR A 146 10.69 -8.75 -5.34
N GLY A 147 10.55 -9.53 -6.42
CA GLY A 147 9.38 -10.38 -6.67
C GLY A 147 9.71 -11.86 -6.59
N ARG A 148 9.00 -12.59 -5.71
CA ARG A 148 8.94 -14.06 -5.70
C ARG A 148 7.73 -14.49 -6.55
N MET A 149 7.97 -15.05 -7.72
CA MET A 149 6.93 -15.74 -8.48
C MET A 149 6.82 -17.16 -7.95
N LYS A 150 5.76 -17.43 -7.18
CA LYS A 150 5.49 -18.72 -6.55
C LYS A 150 3.97 -18.92 -6.46
N ALA A 151 3.54 -20.15 -6.18
CA ALA A 151 2.15 -20.41 -5.86
C ALA A 151 1.71 -19.52 -4.67
N PRO A 152 0.45 -19.07 -4.63
CA PRO A 152 -0.06 -18.26 -3.52
C PRO A 152 0.25 -18.93 -2.17
N THR A 153 0.92 -18.19 -1.28
CA THR A 153 1.20 -18.65 0.08
C THR A 153 0.39 -17.82 1.05
N ARG A 154 -0.20 -18.46 2.06
CA ARG A 154 -0.90 -17.77 3.15
C ARG A 154 0.00 -16.85 3.97
N GLU A 155 1.30 -17.13 3.97
CA GLU A 155 2.31 -16.37 4.70
C GLU A 155 3.02 -15.38 3.76
N ASN A 156 2.51 -14.15 3.76
CA ASN A 156 3.16 -12.97 3.18
C ASN A 156 3.44 -11.97 4.31
N PHE A 157 4.56 -11.26 4.26
CA PHE A 157 4.91 -10.25 5.28
C PHE A 157 3.81 -9.19 5.43
N LYS A 158 3.15 -8.79 4.32
CA LYS A 158 2.07 -7.80 4.36
C LYS A 158 0.86 -8.31 5.12
N ASP A 159 0.44 -9.54 4.84
CA ASP A 159 -0.69 -10.16 5.53
C ASP A 159 -0.39 -10.27 7.02
N ARG A 160 0.83 -10.68 7.39
CA ARG A 160 1.25 -10.71 8.78
C ARG A 160 1.16 -9.33 9.44
N LEU A 161 1.64 -8.28 8.78
CA LEU A 161 1.52 -6.91 9.29
C LEU A 161 0.04 -6.51 9.49
N PHE A 162 -0.85 -6.76 8.52
CA PHE A 162 -2.27 -6.43 8.64
C PHE A 162 -3.00 -7.27 9.69
N PHE A 163 -2.70 -8.56 9.83
CA PHE A 163 -3.24 -9.38 10.92
C PHE A 163 -2.75 -8.90 12.29
N SER A 164 -1.49 -8.47 12.40
CA SER A 164 -0.97 -7.86 13.63
C SER A 164 -1.65 -6.51 13.91
N MET A 165 -1.95 -5.70 12.89
CA MET A 165 -2.78 -4.50 13.04
C MET A 165 -4.19 -4.86 13.50
N LEU A 166 -4.88 -5.84 12.89
CA LEU A 166 -6.21 -6.28 13.31
C LEU A 166 -6.22 -6.76 14.77
N LYS A 167 -5.17 -7.47 15.19
CA LYS A 167 -5.02 -7.88 16.59
C LYS A 167 -4.89 -6.67 17.51
N ALA A 168 -4.06 -5.69 17.14
CA ALA A 168 -3.92 -4.45 17.90
C ALA A 168 -5.22 -3.64 17.94
N GLU A 169 -5.99 -3.59 16.85
CA GLU A 169 -7.33 -2.98 16.79
C GLU A 169 -8.31 -3.58 17.80
N ARG A 170 -8.16 -4.88 18.14
CA ARG A 170 -8.99 -5.57 19.14
C ARG A 170 -8.51 -5.37 20.57
N GLU A 171 -7.21 -5.32 20.77
CA GLU A 171 -6.60 -5.20 22.09
C GLU A 171 -6.62 -3.75 22.60
N ARG A 172 -6.54 -2.79 21.68
CA ARG A 172 -6.41 -1.38 21.99
C ARG A 172 -7.69 -0.61 21.68
N PRO A 173 -8.01 0.43 22.47
CA PRO A 173 -9.22 1.20 22.28
C PRO A 173 -8.99 2.28 21.23
N PHE A 174 -8.70 1.91 19.98
CA PHE A 174 -8.60 2.91 18.91
C PHE A 174 -9.97 3.48 18.53
N SER A 175 -9.96 4.66 17.90
CA SER A 175 -11.18 5.29 17.37
C SER A 175 -10.91 6.02 16.06
N GLY A 176 -11.97 6.19 15.28
CA GLY A 176 -11.95 6.83 13.97
C GLY A 176 -12.65 5.96 12.92
N ILE A 177 -12.97 6.56 11.79
CA ILE A 177 -13.59 5.84 10.66
C ILE A 177 -12.57 4.91 10.00
N GLU A 178 -11.31 5.35 9.95
CA GLU A 178 -10.18 4.61 9.39
C GLU A 178 -9.15 4.28 10.47
N ALA A 179 -8.29 3.31 10.17
CA ALA A 179 -7.07 2.98 10.89
C ALA A 179 -5.85 3.42 10.04
N PRO A 180 -5.46 4.70 10.10
CA PRO A 180 -4.42 5.25 9.25
C PRO A 180 -3.03 4.71 9.62
N TYR A 181 -2.21 4.39 8.62
CA TYR A 181 -0.85 3.93 8.83
C TYR A 181 0.16 4.60 7.91
N ALA A 182 1.38 4.78 8.42
CA ALA A 182 2.53 5.24 7.66
C ALA A 182 3.46 4.08 7.31
N ARG A 183 4.16 4.23 6.19
CA ARG A 183 5.17 3.30 5.69
C ARG A 183 6.54 3.96 5.71
N LEU A 184 7.44 3.46 6.53
CA LEU A 184 8.83 3.91 6.61
C LEU A 184 9.73 2.86 5.97
N ASN A 185 10.49 3.20 4.94
CA ASN A 185 11.41 2.27 4.26
C ASN A 185 10.79 0.91 3.87
N ILE A 186 9.49 0.89 3.58
CA ILE A 186 8.74 -0.30 3.15
C ILE A 186 7.92 0.06 1.92
N ARG A 187 7.89 -0.82 0.91
CA ARG A 187 7.17 -0.58 -0.35
C ARG A 187 5.94 -1.50 -0.46
N GLY A 188 4.92 -1.02 -1.19
CA GLY A 188 3.66 -1.76 -1.38
C GLY A 188 2.68 -1.59 -0.21
N MET A 189 1.77 -2.54 -0.01
CA MET A 189 0.68 -2.56 0.99
C MET A 189 -0.60 -1.83 0.60
N ILE A 190 -0.56 -0.77 -0.23
CA ILE A 190 -1.76 0.04 -0.53
C ILE A 190 -2.89 -0.78 -1.17
N LEU A 191 -2.58 -1.65 -2.14
CA LEU A 191 -3.61 -2.52 -2.73
C LEU A 191 -4.01 -3.68 -1.80
N ASP A 192 -3.10 -4.06 -0.90
CA ASP A 192 -3.29 -5.18 0.00
C ASP A 192 -4.16 -4.78 1.22
N GLU A 193 -4.32 -3.47 1.50
CA GLU A 193 -5.12 -2.96 2.61
C GLU A 193 -6.63 -3.19 2.38
N GLU A 194 -7.08 -3.12 1.12
CA GLU A 194 -8.48 -3.32 0.72
C GLU A 194 -9.00 -4.72 1.06
N HIS A 195 -8.10 -5.72 1.12
CA HIS A 195 -8.41 -7.07 1.55
C HIS A 195 -8.97 -7.16 2.97
N PHE A 196 -8.72 -6.13 3.78
CA PHE A 196 -9.07 -6.05 5.20
C PHE A 196 -10.11 -4.95 5.49
N TRP A 197 -10.69 -4.32 4.47
CA TRP A 197 -11.75 -3.34 4.65
C TRP A 197 -13.08 -3.99 5.03
N LEU A 198 -13.93 -3.18 5.66
CA LEU A 198 -15.32 -3.49 5.92
C LEU A 198 -16.07 -3.78 4.62
N ASP A 199 -17.12 -4.60 4.70
CA ASP A 199 -18.10 -4.67 3.61
C ASP A 199 -18.94 -3.40 3.67
N ASP A 200 -18.91 -2.63 2.59
CA ASP A 200 -19.84 -1.52 2.39
C ASP A 200 -21.17 -2.02 1.80
N THR A 201 -22.09 -1.11 1.53
CA THR A 201 -23.40 -1.37 0.92
C THR A 201 -23.32 -1.98 -0.49
N GLY A 202 -22.15 -1.96 -1.15
CA GLY A 202 -21.90 -2.59 -2.45
C GLY A 202 -21.15 -3.93 -2.37
N GLY A 203 -20.63 -4.29 -1.19
CA GLY A 203 -19.76 -5.44 -0.97
C GLY A 203 -18.33 -5.17 -1.46
N ASN A 204 -17.33 -5.53 -0.66
CA ASN A 204 -15.94 -5.37 -1.06
C ASN A 204 -15.47 -6.60 -1.87
N PRO A 205 -15.25 -6.49 -3.20
CA PRO A 205 -14.90 -7.63 -4.04
C PRO A 205 -13.51 -8.20 -3.74
N PHE A 206 -12.67 -7.44 -3.03
CA PHE A 206 -11.31 -7.82 -2.67
C PHE A 206 -11.23 -8.38 -1.25
N ARG A 207 -12.33 -8.33 -0.48
CA ARG A 207 -12.31 -8.75 0.92
C ARG A 207 -11.89 -10.20 1.06
N ARG A 208 -11.04 -10.45 2.05
CA ARG A 208 -10.65 -11.80 2.43
C ARG A 208 -11.76 -12.51 3.19
N ASN A 209 -12.05 -13.73 2.74
CA ASN A 209 -13.02 -14.62 3.38
C ASN A 209 -12.43 -15.43 4.53
N ASP A 210 -11.11 -15.36 4.75
CA ASP A 210 -10.37 -16.15 5.75
C ASP A 210 -9.94 -15.33 6.98
N ILE A 211 -10.46 -14.10 7.15
CA ILE A 211 -10.25 -13.32 8.36
C ILE A 211 -11.03 -13.98 9.52
N PRO A 212 -10.36 -14.36 10.63
CA PRO A 212 -11.07 -14.94 11.78
C PRO A 212 -12.14 -13.98 12.34
N PRO A 213 -13.33 -14.46 12.75
CA PRO A 213 -14.39 -13.60 13.27
C PRO A 213 -13.95 -12.68 14.43
N GLU A 214 -13.08 -13.18 15.31
CA GLU A 214 -12.50 -12.42 16.42
C GLU A 214 -11.61 -11.26 15.95
N LEU A 215 -11.06 -11.35 14.74
CA LEU A 215 -10.25 -10.31 14.09
C LEU A 215 -11.03 -9.56 13.00
N ALA A 216 -12.37 -9.64 12.98
CA ALA A 216 -13.15 -8.90 11.99
C ALA A 216 -12.79 -7.41 12.02
N PRO A 217 -12.59 -6.74 10.88
CA PRO A 217 -12.33 -5.30 10.89
C PRO A 217 -13.54 -4.53 11.44
N TYR A 218 -13.28 -3.42 12.14
CA TYR A 218 -14.30 -2.39 12.48
C TYR A 218 -13.94 -0.99 11.96
N ARG A 219 -12.71 -0.81 11.43
CA ARG A 219 -12.23 0.37 10.70
C ARG A 219 -11.51 -0.08 9.43
N ASN A 220 -11.49 0.78 8.42
CA ASN A 220 -10.72 0.51 7.20
C ASN A 220 -9.26 0.93 7.39
N PHE A 221 -8.30 0.02 7.18
CA PHE A 221 -6.88 0.41 7.14
C PHE A 221 -6.61 1.33 5.98
N ARG A 222 -5.88 2.43 6.21
CA ARG A 222 -5.59 3.38 5.15
C ARG A 222 -4.15 3.86 5.19
N HIS A 223 -3.42 3.65 4.11
CA HIS A 223 -2.12 4.26 3.94
C HIS A 223 -2.25 5.79 3.85
N TYR A 224 -1.55 6.49 4.74
CA TYR A 224 -1.56 7.95 4.77
C TYR A 224 -0.24 8.58 4.30
N GLY A 225 0.90 7.93 4.53
CA GLY A 225 2.20 8.50 4.15
C GLY A 225 3.31 7.47 3.98
N TRP A 226 4.27 7.80 3.11
CA TRP A 226 5.43 6.97 2.84
C TRP A 226 6.71 7.81 2.79
N GLY A 227 7.78 7.26 3.34
CA GLY A 227 9.11 7.86 3.27
C GLY A 227 10.21 6.81 3.36
N LYS A 228 11.36 7.08 2.74
CA LYS A 228 12.54 6.20 2.85
C LYS A 228 13.25 6.39 4.20
N ASP A 229 13.08 7.54 4.83
CA ASP A 229 13.70 7.93 6.09
C ASP A 229 12.67 8.56 7.05
N MET A 230 13.12 8.74 8.30
CA MET A 230 12.28 9.28 9.36
C MET A 230 11.82 10.71 9.07
N GLU A 231 12.66 11.54 8.46
CA GLU A 231 12.34 12.94 8.14
C GLU A 231 11.16 13.03 7.17
N SER A 232 11.09 12.11 6.20
CA SER A 232 10.00 12.05 5.22
C SER A 232 8.66 11.64 5.84
N VAL A 233 8.68 10.79 6.88
CA VAL A 233 7.46 10.30 7.54
C VAL A 233 7.05 11.18 8.73
N ARG A 234 8.00 11.91 9.32
CA ARG A 234 7.78 12.75 10.51
C ARG A 234 6.54 13.64 10.46
N PRO A 235 6.21 14.34 9.34
CA PRO A 235 5.07 15.24 9.29
C PRO A 235 3.72 14.53 9.45
N VAL A 236 3.65 13.25 9.06
CA VAL A 236 2.40 12.48 9.10
C VAL A 236 2.23 11.67 10.39
N LEU A 237 3.26 11.61 11.25
CA LEU A 237 3.24 10.80 12.45
C LEU A 237 2.18 11.21 13.48
N SER A 238 1.64 12.42 13.44
CA SER A 238 0.54 12.83 14.32
C SER A 238 -0.84 12.35 13.88
N LEU A 239 -0.95 11.84 12.64
CA LEU A 239 -2.22 11.44 12.04
C LEU A 239 -2.41 9.93 11.90
N VAL A 240 -1.36 9.16 12.15
CA VAL A 240 -1.39 7.71 11.95
C VAL A 240 -1.44 6.96 13.28
N ASP A 241 -2.13 5.83 13.28
CA ASP A 241 -2.18 4.89 14.40
C ASP A 241 -1.01 3.90 14.32
N TYR A 242 -0.51 3.63 13.11
CA TYR A 242 0.52 2.63 12.88
C TYR A 242 1.68 3.15 12.05
N VAL A 243 2.87 2.60 12.30
CA VAL A 243 4.06 2.75 11.46
C VAL A 243 4.60 1.36 11.15
N ALA A 244 4.53 0.97 9.87
CA ALA A 244 5.16 -0.25 9.37
C ALA A 244 6.49 0.10 8.71
N TYR A 245 7.56 -0.61 9.03
CA TYR A 245 8.87 -0.38 8.41
C TYR A 245 9.70 -1.65 8.22
N THR A 246 10.71 -1.56 7.36
CA THR A 246 11.72 -2.60 7.18
C THR A 246 13.11 -2.11 7.55
N THR A 247 13.96 -3.04 7.98
CA THR A 247 15.39 -2.79 8.17
C THR A 247 16.22 -2.97 6.88
N GLU A 248 15.57 -2.99 5.70
CA GLU A 248 16.27 -3.14 4.42
C GLU A 248 17.28 -2.00 4.22
N GLY A 249 18.57 -2.35 4.17
CA GLY A 249 19.64 -1.39 3.89
C GLY A 249 19.93 -0.38 5.00
N ILE A 250 19.44 -0.61 6.23
CA ILE A 250 19.77 0.23 7.39
C ILE A 250 20.58 -0.56 8.43
N SER A 251 21.41 0.14 9.20
CA SER A 251 22.19 -0.48 10.28
C SER A 251 21.35 -0.69 11.55
N ALA A 252 21.82 -1.53 12.46
CA ALA A 252 21.18 -1.75 13.75
C ALA A 252 21.14 -0.47 14.61
N GLU A 253 22.14 0.41 14.48
CA GLU A 253 22.14 1.73 15.13
C GLU A 253 20.99 2.59 14.60
N LYS A 254 20.76 2.57 13.28
CA LYS A 254 19.70 3.35 12.65
C LYS A 254 18.32 2.81 13.00
N ASP A 255 18.15 1.49 13.05
CA ASP A 255 16.91 0.86 13.56
C ASP A 255 16.61 1.31 15.00
N ARG A 256 17.60 1.25 15.90
CA ARG A 256 17.45 1.73 17.30
C ARG A 256 17.14 3.22 17.36
N GLU A 257 17.72 4.03 16.47
CA GLU A 257 17.43 5.45 16.36
C GLU A 257 15.97 5.69 15.96
N TRP A 258 15.48 5.01 14.93
CA TRP A 258 14.09 5.11 14.48
C TRP A 258 13.10 4.70 15.56
N GLN A 259 13.32 3.57 16.22
CA GLN A 259 12.47 3.13 17.33
C GLN A 259 12.44 4.14 18.47
N ARG A 260 13.58 4.77 18.80
CA ARG A 260 13.63 5.81 19.84
C ARG A 260 12.82 7.05 19.44
N ILE A 261 12.93 7.48 18.19
CA ILE A 261 12.16 8.64 17.67
C ILE A 261 10.67 8.34 17.69
N LEU A 262 10.26 7.14 17.25
CA LEU A 262 8.87 6.70 17.25
C LEU A 262 8.32 6.53 18.66
N ALA A 263 9.10 5.93 19.58
CA ALA A 263 8.74 5.82 20.99
C ALA A 263 8.58 7.19 21.66
N GLY A 264 9.46 8.14 21.35
CA GLY A 264 9.33 9.54 21.80
C GLY A 264 8.10 10.28 21.23
N ARG A 265 7.40 9.68 20.27
CA ARG A 265 6.13 10.16 19.69
C ARG A 265 4.94 9.25 20.05
N GLY A 266 5.09 8.44 21.09
CA GLY A 266 4.02 7.59 21.61
C GLY A 266 3.72 6.38 20.74
N PHE A 267 4.72 5.78 20.09
CA PHE A 267 4.56 4.50 19.38
C PHE A 267 5.33 3.38 20.09
N GLU A 268 4.76 2.18 20.10
CA GLU A 268 5.40 0.97 20.63
C GLU A 268 5.39 -0.17 19.62
N VAL A 269 6.40 -1.05 19.72
CA VAL A 269 6.53 -2.21 18.84
C VAL A 269 5.49 -3.26 19.20
N ILE A 270 4.64 -3.64 18.25
CA ILE A 270 3.60 -4.67 18.42
C ILE A 270 3.89 -5.97 17.67
N ASP A 271 4.71 -5.92 16.62
CA ASP A 271 5.23 -7.11 15.95
C ASP A 271 6.61 -6.81 15.37
N ARG A 272 7.48 -7.81 15.40
CA ARG A 272 8.77 -7.80 14.73
C ARG A 272 9.07 -9.21 14.24
N PHE A 273 9.43 -9.32 12.97
CA PHE A 273 9.77 -10.61 12.41
C PHE A 273 10.85 -10.53 11.34
N HIS A 274 11.64 -11.59 11.31
CA HIS A 274 12.78 -11.71 10.42
C HIS A 274 12.37 -12.38 9.11
N GLU A 275 12.70 -11.73 7.99
CA GLU A 275 12.64 -12.31 6.65
C GLU A 275 14.05 -12.63 6.17
N LYS A 276 14.27 -13.92 5.87
CA LYS A 276 15.57 -14.41 5.39
C LYS A 276 15.89 -13.76 4.05
N ARG A 277 17.19 -13.56 3.79
CA ARG A 277 17.70 -13.10 2.48
C ARG A 277 17.11 -13.95 1.36
N PHE A 278 16.60 -13.31 0.30
CA PHE A 278 16.18 -13.99 -0.91
C PHE A 278 16.65 -13.23 -2.16
N GLY A 279 17.37 -13.92 -3.04
CA GLY A 279 18.06 -13.29 -4.17
C GLY A 279 18.99 -12.17 -3.72
N MET A 280 18.79 -10.97 -4.27
CA MET A 280 19.54 -9.75 -3.97
C MET A 280 18.97 -8.95 -2.79
N VAL A 281 17.76 -9.27 -2.31
CA VAL A 281 17.17 -8.59 -1.15
C VAL A 281 17.85 -9.14 0.11
N PRO A 282 18.54 -8.30 0.91
CA PRO A 282 19.23 -8.75 2.11
C PRO A 282 18.24 -9.32 3.13
N ALA A 283 18.76 -10.07 4.10
CA ALA A 283 17.96 -10.44 5.26
C ALA A 283 17.61 -9.15 6.01
N MET A 284 16.38 -9.07 6.49
CA MET A 284 15.86 -7.86 7.12
C MET A 284 14.76 -8.23 8.10
N ASP A 285 14.44 -7.29 8.98
CA ASP A 285 13.30 -7.38 9.86
C ASP A 285 12.21 -6.44 9.35
N TYR A 286 10.97 -6.91 9.48
CA TYR A 286 9.79 -6.08 9.42
C TYR A 286 9.40 -5.73 10.84
N VAL A 287 9.10 -4.45 11.06
CA VAL A 287 8.70 -3.93 12.37
C VAL A 287 7.38 -3.19 12.19
N LEU A 288 6.43 -3.52 13.05
CA LEU A 288 5.16 -2.83 13.16
C LEU A 288 5.09 -2.14 14.51
N MET A 289 4.85 -0.84 14.48
CA MET A 289 4.61 -0.05 15.67
C MET A 289 3.20 0.51 15.66
N ALA A 290 2.57 0.55 16.82
CA ALA A 290 1.24 1.12 17.03
C ALA A 290 1.31 2.25 18.06
N ARG A 291 0.40 3.21 17.96
CA ARG A 291 0.29 4.31 18.92
C ARG A 291 -0.08 3.76 20.30
N ASN A 292 0.51 4.36 21.33
CA ASN A 292 0.24 4.09 22.74
C ASN A 292 -1.17 4.55 23.10
N GLU A 293 -1.74 3.91 24.12
CA GLU A 293 -3.08 4.21 24.66
C GLU A 293 -3.08 5.47 25.54
N GLU A 294 -2.61 6.61 25.04
CA GLU A 294 -2.52 7.81 25.88
C GLU A 294 -3.89 8.42 26.17
N ASN A 295 -4.86 8.27 25.28
CA ASN A 295 -6.22 8.79 25.43
C ASN A 295 -7.25 7.80 24.86
N PRO A 296 -7.65 6.76 25.61
CA PRO A 296 -8.69 5.86 25.17
C PRO A 296 -10.02 6.61 25.00
N PRO A 297 -10.86 6.24 24.01
CA PRO A 297 -12.24 6.66 23.91
C PRO A 297 -12.95 6.56 25.26
N PRO A 298 -13.80 7.53 25.60
CA PRO A 298 -14.54 7.51 26.84
C PRO A 298 -15.39 6.24 26.96
N ARG A 299 -15.37 5.63 28.16
CA ARG A 299 -16.25 4.53 28.49
C ARG A 299 -17.65 5.07 28.81
N VAL A 300 -18.65 4.59 28.07
CA VAL A 300 -20.05 4.95 28.23
C VAL A 300 -20.83 3.72 28.67
N GLU A 301 -21.40 3.76 29.88
CA GLU A 301 -22.26 2.68 30.40
C GLU A 301 -23.70 3.16 30.58
N THR A 302 -23.90 4.46 30.76
CA THR A 302 -25.20 5.06 31.01
C THR A 302 -25.43 6.30 30.16
N GLU A 303 -26.69 6.71 30.00
CA GLU A 303 -27.01 7.99 29.34
C GLU A 303 -26.39 9.18 30.06
N ALA A 304 -26.29 9.14 31.39
CA ALA A 304 -25.67 10.21 32.17
C ALA A 304 -24.19 10.43 31.81
N ASP A 305 -23.50 9.39 31.34
CA ASP A 305 -22.11 9.52 30.87
C ASP A 305 -22.06 10.26 29.54
N ILE A 306 -22.98 9.96 28.60
CA ILE A 306 -23.11 10.64 27.30
C ILE A 306 -23.26 12.15 27.48
N TRP A 307 -24.06 12.59 28.45
CA TRP A 307 -24.31 14.01 28.68
C TRP A 307 -23.09 14.79 29.21
N LYS A 308 -22.11 14.09 29.82
CA LYS A 308 -20.85 14.68 30.30
C LYS A 308 -19.79 14.82 29.20
N LEU A 309 -19.94 14.11 28.09
CA LEU A 309 -18.95 14.09 27.02
C LEU A 309 -19.03 15.35 26.14
N GLY A 310 -17.85 15.84 25.76
CA GLY A 310 -17.72 16.89 24.74
C GLY A 310 -17.87 16.35 23.30
N PRO A 311 -17.91 17.24 22.29
CA PRO A 311 -18.09 16.86 20.88
C PRO A 311 -17.06 15.83 20.38
N GLU A 312 -15.77 16.06 20.64
CA GLU A 312 -14.70 15.17 20.19
C GLU A 312 -14.76 13.79 20.88
N GLN A 313 -15.07 13.78 22.17
CA GLN A 313 -15.23 12.55 22.97
C GLN A 313 -16.40 11.71 22.48
N LEU A 314 -17.53 12.34 22.13
CA LEU A 314 -18.68 11.66 21.52
C LEU A 314 -18.31 11.08 20.15
N TYR A 315 -17.56 11.82 19.34
CA TYR A 315 -17.08 11.35 18.03
C TYR A 315 -16.14 10.15 18.17
N GLN A 316 -15.16 10.21 19.07
CA GLN A 316 -14.26 9.09 19.36
C GLN A 316 -15.05 7.85 19.80
N CYS A 317 -16.04 8.04 20.66
CA CYS A 317 -16.90 6.96 21.13
C CYS A 317 -17.70 6.36 19.97
N ARG A 318 -18.39 7.18 19.16
CA ARG A 318 -19.18 6.78 17.97
C ARG A 318 -18.40 5.90 17.00
N TYR A 319 -17.12 6.21 16.79
CA TYR A 319 -16.24 5.49 15.86
C TYR A 319 -15.22 4.60 16.57
N SER A 320 -15.61 3.98 17.70
CA SER A 320 -14.79 3.01 18.43
C SER A 320 -15.36 1.59 18.33
N ALA A 321 -14.54 0.59 18.64
CA ALA A 321 -15.01 -0.79 18.79
C ALA A 321 -16.10 -0.91 19.87
N ALA A 322 -16.04 -0.09 20.93
CA ALA A 322 -16.99 -0.11 22.03
C ALA A 322 -18.41 0.24 21.58
N TYR A 323 -18.57 1.18 20.64
CA TYR A 323 -19.88 1.56 20.11
C TYR A 323 -20.63 0.39 19.48
N GLN A 324 -19.93 -0.51 18.79
CA GLN A 324 -20.56 -1.70 18.16
C GLN A 324 -21.17 -2.65 19.19
N GLY A 325 -20.64 -2.66 20.42
CA GLY A 325 -21.15 -3.48 21.53
C GLY A 325 -22.22 -2.79 22.39
N MET A 326 -22.53 -1.51 22.14
CA MET A 326 -23.50 -0.76 22.94
C MET A 326 -24.95 -1.17 22.65
N GLU A 327 -25.79 -1.12 23.68
CA GLU A 327 -27.24 -1.22 23.52
C GLU A 327 -27.78 -0.16 22.56
N GLU A 328 -28.80 -0.52 21.79
CA GLU A 328 -29.39 0.34 20.76
C GLU A 328 -29.84 1.71 21.32
N GLY A 329 -30.45 1.73 22.51
CA GLY A 329 -30.88 2.98 23.16
C GLY A 329 -29.70 3.93 23.45
N LEU A 330 -28.60 3.40 23.98
CA LEU A 330 -27.39 4.19 24.23
C LEU A 330 -26.76 4.70 22.93
N ARG A 331 -26.74 3.89 21.87
CA ARG A 331 -26.26 4.30 20.55
C ARG A 331 -27.07 5.46 19.98
N GLN A 332 -28.39 5.41 20.10
CA GLN A 332 -29.28 6.48 19.65
C GLN A 332 -29.09 7.77 20.47
N SER A 333 -29.02 7.66 21.80
CA SER A 333 -28.78 8.79 22.70
C SER A 333 -27.41 9.45 22.43
N LEU A 334 -26.38 8.66 22.15
CA LEU A 334 -25.05 9.15 21.80
C LEU A 334 -25.06 9.92 20.48
N THR A 335 -25.64 9.33 19.43
CA THR A 335 -25.75 9.96 18.11
C THR A 335 -26.58 11.24 18.17
N ALA A 336 -27.71 11.24 18.88
CA ALA A 336 -28.56 12.41 19.05
C ALA A 336 -27.84 13.54 19.80
N ARG A 337 -27.11 13.20 20.88
CA ARG A 337 -26.30 14.18 21.62
C ARG A 337 -25.18 14.76 20.78
N MET A 338 -24.46 13.91 20.04
CA MET A 338 -23.40 14.32 19.13
C MET A 338 -23.95 15.30 18.09
N ARG A 339 -25.03 14.93 17.39
CA ARG A 339 -25.69 15.80 16.40
C ARG A 339 -26.09 17.14 17.01
N ALA A 340 -26.76 17.15 18.16
CA ALA A 340 -27.20 18.36 18.84
C ALA A 340 -26.06 19.30 19.26
N LEU A 341 -24.85 18.77 19.51
CA LEU A 341 -23.67 19.59 19.80
C LEU A 341 -23.00 20.09 18.52
N PHE A 342 -22.85 19.23 17.52
CA PHE A 342 -22.20 19.59 16.26
C PHE A 342 -23.03 20.59 15.43
N ASP A 343 -24.36 20.51 15.46
CA ASP A 343 -25.25 21.47 14.81
C ASP A 343 -25.15 22.89 15.40
N LYS A 344 -24.66 23.01 16.64
CA LYS A 344 -24.41 24.30 17.30
C LYS A 344 -23.01 24.85 17.00
N ILE A 345 -22.14 24.07 16.36
CA ILE A 345 -20.79 24.53 16.01
C ILE A 345 -20.86 25.34 14.73
N GLY A 346 -20.43 26.61 14.84
CA GLY A 346 -20.27 27.51 13.70
C GLY A 346 -21.56 27.82 12.95
N HIS A 347 -21.39 28.35 11.74
CA HIS A 347 -22.49 28.57 10.80
C HIS A 347 -22.32 27.62 9.62
N PRO A 348 -23.37 26.89 9.22
CA PRO A 348 -23.28 25.95 8.12
C PRO A 348 -22.96 26.68 6.81
N VAL A 349 -21.90 26.25 6.12
CA VAL A 349 -21.54 26.70 4.78
C VAL A 349 -21.69 25.51 3.85
N LYS A 350 -22.60 25.62 2.89
CA LYS A 350 -22.79 24.58 1.88
C LYS A 350 -21.59 24.56 0.93
N ILE A 351 -20.91 23.42 0.82
CA ILE A 351 -19.84 23.23 -0.17
C ILE A 351 -20.48 22.77 -1.48
N ASN A 352 -21.38 21.79 -1.41
CA ASN A 352 -22.18 21.29 -2.52
C ASN A 352 -23.45 20.59 -1.97
N ASP A 353 -24.15 19.83 -2.80
CA ASP A 353 -25.36 19.09 -2.39
C ASP A 353 -25.07 17.92 -1.43
N ASP A 354 -23.83 17.44 -1.38
CA ASP A 354 -23.42 16.26 -0.62
C ASP A 354 -22.76 16.61 0.71
N VAL A 355 -22.10 17.78 0.82
CA VAL A 355 -21.26 18.13 1.98
C VAL A 355 -21.46 19.58 2.41
N GLU A 356 -21.53 19.74 3.74
CA GLU A 356 -21.64 21.04 4.41
C GLU A 356 -20.50 21.21 5.41
N PHE A 357 -19.82 22.35 5.35
CA PHE A 357 -18.86 22.76 6.37
C PHE A 357 -19.59 23.31 7.60
N ARG A 358 -19.20 22.84 8.79
CA ARG A 358 -19.79 23.26 10.08
C ARG A 358 -18.85 24.15 10.87
N GLY A 359 -17.55 23.88 10.81
CA GLY A 359 -16.57 24.68 11.54
C GLY A 359 -15.17 24.11 11.48
N ALA A 360 -14.22 24.90 11.95
CA ALA A 360 -12.83 24.51 12.07
C ALA A 360 -12.25 24.95 13.42
N ALA A 361 -11.28 24.20 13.91
CA ALA A 361 -10.48 24.54 15.07
C ALA A 361 -9.00 24.32 14.74
N VAL A 362 -8.12 25.06 15.41
CA VAL A 362 -6.67 24.92 15.25
C VAL A 362 -6.08 24.64 16.63
N PHE A 363 -5.24 23.62 16.70
CA PHE A 363 -4.57 23.19 17.92
C PHE A 363 -3.07 23.18 17.73
N LYS A 364 -2.33 23.46 18.80
CA LYS A 364 -0.88 23.25 18.79
C LYS A 364 -0.57 21.75 18.88
N ASN A 365 0.33 21.27 18.03
CA ASN A 365 0.78 19.88 18.09
C ASN A 365 1.90 19.75 19.15
N PRO A 366 1.78 18.86 20.15
CA PRO A 366 2.83 18.62 21.14
C PRO A 366 4.19 18.26 20.54
N HIS A 367 4.20 17.71 19.33
CA HIS A 367 5.41 17.30 18.61
C HIS A 367 5.91 18.33 17.58
N GLY A 368 5.34 19.55 17.60
CA GLY A 368 5.69 20.66 16.72
C GLY A 368 4.67 20.92 15.61
N GLY A 369 4.49 22.20 15.27
CA GLY A 369 3.52 22.66 14.28
C GLY A 369 2.10 22.76 14.85
N TYR A 370 1.11 22.74 13.95
CA TYR A 370 -0.31 22.90 14.26
C TYR A 370 -1.13 21.78 13.64
N VAL A 371 -2.31 21.52 14.19
CA VAL A 371 -3.32 20.63 13.59
C VAL A 371 -4.57 21.44 13.36
N LEU A 372 -5.02 21.49 12.11
CA LEU A 372 -6.31 22.05 11.76
C LEU A 372 -7.34 20.92 11.74
N GLN A 373 -8.40 21.06 12.53
CA GLN A 373 -9.52 20.13 12.59
C GLN A 373 -10.73 20.75 11.89
N PHE A 374 -11.31 20.03 10.94
CA PHE A 374 -12.53 20.42 10.22
C PHE A 374 -13.68 19.55 10.65
N ILE A 375 -14.85 20.16 10.71
CA ILE A 375 -16.11 19.49 10.97
C ILE A 375 -16.97 19.63 9.72
N LEU A 376 -17.29 18.51 9.09
CA LEU A 376 -18.18 18.45 7.95
C LEU A 376 -19.41 17.61 8.29
N TYR A 377 -20.56 18.00 7.77
CA TYR A 377 -21.75 17.15 7.71
C TYR A 377 -21.87 16.59 6.30
N VAL A 378 -22.07 15.28 6.20
CA VAL A 378 -22.11 14.56 4.94
C VAL A 378 -23.54 14.06 4.73
N ARG A 379 -24.20 14.58 3.70
CA ARG A 379 -25.53 14.17 3.26
C ARG A 379 -25.42 12.86 2.49
N ASN A 380 -24.68 12.90 1.39
CA ASN A 380 -24.37 11.74 0.57
C ASN A 380 -22.87 11.47 0.58
N ARG A 381 -22.50 10.19 0.60
CA ARG A 381 -21.10 9.78 0.56
C ARG A 381 -20.50 10.14 -0.81
N PRO A 382 -19.33 10.79 -0.85
CA PRO A 382 -18.59 11.01 -2.09
C PRO A 382 -18.22 9.70 -2.81
N ASP A 383 -18.34 9.68 -4.13
CA ASP A 383 -18.02 8.51 -4.98
C ASP A 383 -16.51 8.38 -5.29
N LYS A 384 -15.75 9.45 -5.08
CA LYS A 384 -14.31 9.54 -5.32
C LYS A 384 -13.57 10.15 -4.15
N ASN A 385 -12.28 9.83 -4.07
CA ASN A 385 -11.39 10.43 -3.08
C ASN A 385 -10.88 11.78 -3.55
N TYR A 386 -11.65 12.84 -3.23
CA TYR A 386 -11.25 14.22 -3.42
C TYR A 386 -10.08 14.62 -2.51
N ARG A 387 -9.13 15.38 -3.05
CA ARG A 387 -8.04 16.01 -2.30
C ARG A 387 -8.49 17.35 -1.76
N MET A 388 -7.90 17.80 -0.66
CA MET A 388 -8.15 19.13 -0.12
C MET A 388 -7.00 20.06 -0.51
N LEU A 389 -7.32 21.11 -1.26
CA LEU A 389 -6.42 22.23 -1.52
C LEU A 389 -6.65 23.29 -0.46
N PHE A 390 -5.63 23.51 0.35
CA PHE A 390 -5.57 24.60 1.30
C PHE A 390 -4.77 25.77 0.75
N ARG A 391 -5.28 26.97 0.96
CA ARG A 391 -4.65 28.21 0.53
C ARG A 391 -4.47 29.13 1.73
N GLY A 392 -3.25 29.64 1.90
CA GLY A 392 -2.93 30.68 2.88
C GLY A 392 -2.39 31.94 2.23
N ILE A 393 -2.92 33.09 2.62
CA ILE A 393 -2.43 34.40 2.20
C ILE A 393 -1.76 35.07 3.40
N VAL A 394 -0.53 35.54 3.21
CA VAL A 394 0.26 36.24 4.23
C VAL A 394 0.45 37.69 3.80
N GLU A 395 0.23 38.63 4.72
CA GLU A 395 0.43 40.06 4.47
C GLU A 395 1.91 40.40 4.22
N PRO A 396 2.22 41.43 3.41
CA PRO A 396 3.60 41.77 3.01
C PRO A 396 4.56 41.96 4.20
N GLN A 397 4.10 42.56 5.30
CA GLN A 397 4.90 42.81 6.50
C GLN A 397 5.51 41.53 7.10
N PHE A 398 4.77 40.42 7.08
CA PHE A 398 5.27 39.14 7.58
C PHE A 398 6.09 38.39 6.53
N MET A 399 5.83 38.64 5.24
CA MET A 399 6.64 38.09 4.14
C MET A 399 8.09 38.58 4.20
N GLU A 400 8.29 39.86 4.52
CA GLU A 400 9.62 40.43 4.69
C GLU A 400 10.35 39.81 5.89
N THR A 401 9.69 39.77 7.05
CA THR A 401 10.34 39.37 8.31
C THR A 401 10.59 37.85 8.40
N HIS A 402 9.69 37.03 7.88
CA HIS A 402 9.74 35.56 8.07
C HIS A 402 10.17 34.78 6.82
N PHE A 403 10.10 35.38 5.63
CA PHE A 403 10.39 34.67 4.37
C PHE A 403 11.41 35.38 3.49
N GLN A 404 12.01 36.50 3.95
CA GLN A 404 13.04 37.25 3.23
C GLN A 404 12.61 37.66 1.80
N ALA A 405 11.30 37.87 1.60
CA ALA A 405 10.74 38.26 0.31
C ALA A 405 10.86 39.78 0.11
N GLN A 406 10.99 40.23 -1.15
CA GLN A 406 11.02 41.66 -1.50
C GLN A 406 9.72 42.36 -1.08
N GLN A 407 9.88 43.61 -0.60
CA GLN A 407 8.81 44.47 -0.10
C GLN A 407 7.66 44.63 -1.12
N ASP A 408 6.42 44.70 -0.62
CA ASP A 408 5.16 45.04 -1.32
C ASP A 408 4.29 43.92 -1.93
N ARG A 409 4.55 42.62 -1.69
CA ARG A 409 3.63 41.55 -2.16
C ARG A 409 3.19 40.60 -1.06
N SER A 410 1.89 40.33 -1.03
CA SER A 410 1.33 39.25 -0.21
C SER A 410 1.86 37.89 -0.67
N GLY A 411 2.20 37.03 0.28
CA GLY A 411 2.57 35.65 0.00
C GLY A 411 1.34 34.79 -0.25
N LEU A 412 1.43 33.90 -1.24
CA LEU A 412 0.43 32.87 -1.50
C LEU A 412 1.04 31.50 -1.29
N PHE A 413 0.54 30.78 -0.29
CA PHE A 413 0.94 29.41 0.02
C PHE A 413 -0.18 28.45 -0.32
N ARG A 414 0.19 27.26 -0.80
CA ARG A 414 -0.73 26.18 -1.16
C ARG A 414 -0.25 24.88 -0.55
N TRP A 415 -1.16 24.20 0.14
CA TRP A 415 -0.93 22.88 0.70
C TRP A 415 -1.98 21.93 0.15
N ASN A 416 -1.55 20.73 -0.25
CA ASN A 416 -2.46 19.69 -0.72
C ASN A 416 -2.44 18.56 0.29
N PHE A 417 -3.61 18.16 0.74
CA PHE A 417 -3.77 17.07 1.68
C PHE A 417 -4.72 16.03 1.10
N ASP A 418 -4.41 14.77 1.40
CA ASP A 418 -5.35 13.68 1.22
C ASP A 418 -6.17 13.64 2.54
N PRO A 419 -7.50 13.80 2.53
CA PRO A 419 -8.28 13.80 3.76
C PRO A 419 -8.17 12.46 4.49
N THR A 420 -8.08 12.53 5.81
CA THR A 420 -8.21 11.36 6.71
C THR A 420 -9.32 11.63 7.71
N PRO A 421 -10.42 10.84 7.68
CA PRO A 421 -10.66 9.72 6.76
C PRO A 421 -10.86 10.15 5.30
N ALA A 422 -10.64 9.24 4.36
CA ALA A 422 -10.80 9.46 2.93
C ALA A 422 -12.29 9.69 2.56
N PRO A 423 -12.60 10.57 1.58
CA PRO A 423 -13.97 10.91 1.23
C PRO A 423 -14.89 9.73 0.93
N THR A 424 -14.40 8.67 0.27
CA THR A 424 -15.19 7.47 -0.02
C THR A 424 -15.57 6.66 1.22
N HIS A 425 -15.00 6.95 2.39
CA HIS A 425 -15.35 6.31 3.65
C HIS A 425 -16.21 7.19 4.55
N TRP A 426 -16.59 8.38 4.09
CA TRP A 426 -17.41 9.27 4.91
C TRP A 426 -18.79 8.66 5.18
N PRO A 427 -19.30 8.81 6.42
CA PRO A 427 -20.62 8.31 6.80
C PRO A 427 -21.71 9.16 6.15
N GLU A 428 -22.78 8.53 5.68
CA GLU A 428 -23.96 9.24 5.17
C GLU A 428 -24.82 9.74 6.32
N GLU A 429 -25.42 10.92 6.15
CA GLU A 429 -26.26 11.59 7.15
C GLU A 429 -25.60 11.72 8.54
N ASP A 430 -24.28 11.87 8.59
CA ASP A 430 -23.50 11.98 9.83
C ASP A 430 -22.34 12.98 9.67
N PHE A 431 -21.63 13.24 10.77
CA PHE A 431 -20.49 14.16 10.80
C PHE A 431 -19.17 13.41 10.57
N VAL A 432 -18.23 14.08 9.92
CA VAL A 432 -16.83 13.66 9.81
C VAL A 432 -15.90 14.74 10.35
N LEU A 433 -14.91 14.31 11.14
CA LEU A 433 -13.81 15.15 11.60
C LEU A 433 -12.56 14.88 10.75
N LEU A 434 -12.07 15.90 10.06
CA LEU A 434 -10.82 15.83 9.29
C LEU A 434 -9.70 16.53 10.07
N ARG A 435 -8.49 15.99 10.02
CA ARG A 435 -7.31 16.57 10.70
C ARG A 435 -6.16 16.76 9.73
N PHE A 436 -5.54 17.93 9.76
CA PHE A 436 -4.43 18.29 8.88
C PHE A 436 -3.26 18.88 9.67
N PRO A 437 -2.10 18.21 9.73
CA PRO A 437 -0.91 18.75 10.33
C PRO A 437 -0.35 19.83 9.40
N MET A 438 0.09 20.93 10.00
CA MET A 438 0.64 22.06 9.28
C MET A 438 1.86 22.60 10.01
N GLU A 439 2.99 22.62 9.31
CA GLU A 439 4.22 23.25 9.76
C GLU A 439 4.35 24.61 9.07
N VAL A 440 3.95 25.68 9.78
CA VAL A 440 4.02 27.06 9.30
C VAL A 440 4.63 27.96 10.37
N PRO A 441 5.31 29.06 9.98
CA PRO A 441 5.69 30.10 10.93
C PRO A 441 4.49 30.60 11.74
N PRO A 442 4.66 30.89 13.04
CA PRO A 442 3.60 31.39 13.91
C PRO A 442 3.30 32.86 13.58
N ILE A 443 2.54 33.10 12.52
CA ILE A 443 2.11 34.42 12.06
C ILE A 443 0.65 34.36 11.60
N PRO A 444 -0.02 35.48 11.34
CA PRO A 444 -1.36 35.49 10.77
C PRO A 444 -1.39 35.01 9.31
N TYR A 445 -2.36 34.14 8.99
CA TYR A 445 -2.70 33.74 7.63
C TYR A 445 -4.20 33.94 7.41
N HIS A 446 -4.58 34.45 6.24
CA HIS A 446 -5.95 34.32 5.75
C HIS A 446 -6.07 32.96 5.06
N LEU A 447 -6.88 32.06 5.62
CA LEU A 447 -6.97 30.66 5.19
C LEU A 447 -8.27 30.39 4.45
N SER A 448 -8.19 29.57 3.41
CA SER A 448 -9.34 29.01 2.70
C SER A 448 -9.03 27.61 2.22
N PHE A 449 -10.05 26.81 1.96
CA PHE A 449 -9.87 25.48 1.38
C PHE A 449 -10.92 25.16 0.32
N ALA A 450 -10.60 24.20 -0.55
CA ALA A 450 -11.53 23.60 -1.47
C ALA A 450 -11.20 22.12 -1.66
N PHE A 451 -12.19 21.32 -2.05
CA PHE A 451 -11.95 19.95 -2.50
C PHE A 451 -11.70 19.92 -4.00
N TYR A 452 -10.86 19.01 -4.49
CA TYR A 452 -10.57 18.89 -5.92
C TYR A 452 -10.08 17.49 -6.32
N THR A 453 -10.23 17.16 -7.60
CA THR A 453 -9.47 16.08 -8.25
C THR A 453 -8.66 16.65 -9.41
N ALA A 454 -7.65 15.90 -9.86
CA ALA A 454 -6.86 16.32 -11.02
C ALA A 454 -7.70 16.31 -12.32
N ASP A 455 -8.67 15.40 -12.40
CA ASP A 455 -9.47 15.17 -13.60
C ASP A 455 -10.70 16.09 -13.67
N ASP A 456 -11.40 16.28 -12.55
CA ASP A 456 -12.67 17.01 -12.49
C ASP A 456 -12.50 18.46 -11.98
N GLY A 457 -11.31 18.84 -11.51
CA GLY A 457 -11.05 20.16 -10.93
C GLY A 457 -11.67 20.31 -9.54
N VAL A 458 -12.11 21.53 -9.20
CA VAL A 458 -12.68 21.85 -7.88
C VAL A 458 -14.06 21.23 -7.73
N TRP A 459 -14.30 20.59 -6.58
CA TRP A 459 -15.57 19.99 -6.21
C TRP A 459 -16.30 20.86 -5.20
N GLY A 460 -17.39 21.50 -5.66
CA GLY A 460 -18.16 22.46 -4.88
C GLY A 460 -17.49 23.82 -4.73
N ASP A 461 -17.93 24.57 -3.73
CA ASP A 461 -17.44 25.92 -3.43
C ASP A 461 -16.23 25.91 -2.48
N ALA A 462 -15.36 26.90 -2.64
CA ALA A 462 -14.28 27.13 -1.68
C ALA A 462 -14.83 27.74 -0.38
N VAL A 463 -14.33 27.26 0.76
CA VAL A 463 -14.69 27.76 2.08
C VAL A 463 -13.62 28.72 2.58
N ASP A 464 -14.04 29.94 2.93
CA ASP A 464 -13.19 30.92 3.59
C ASP A 464 -13.20 30.70 5.11
N LEU A 465 -12.03 30.48 5.70
CA LEU A 465 -11.84 30.32 7.14
C LEU A 465 -11.49 31.64 7.84
N GLY A 466 -11.29 32.71 7.07
CA GLY A 466 -10.87 34.01 7.58
C GLY A 466 -9.42 34.03 8.05
N LYS A 467 -9.12 35.01 8.89
CA LYS A 467 -7.77 35.24 9.43
C LYS A 467 -7.54 34.43 10.70
N ILE A 468 -6.54 33.56 10.66
CA ILE A 468 -6.09 32.74 11.79
C ILE A 468 -4.68 33.19 12.19
N ASP A 469 -4.52 33.62 13.45
CA ASP A 469 -3.22 33.98 14.01
C ASP A 469 -2.61 32.81 14.78
N PHE A 470 -1.60 32.18 14.18
CA PHE A 470 -0.94 31.02 14.78
C PHE A 470 -0.14 31.35 16.04
N ARG A 471 0.09 32.64 16.35
CA ARG A 471 0.74 33.08 17.60
C ARG A 471 -0.16 32.91 18.82
N THR A 472 -1.47 32.94 18.61
CA THR A 472 -2.47 32.92 19.69
C THR A 472 -3.14 31.56 19.84
N VAL A 473 -2.73 30.56 19.05
CA VAL A 473 -3.22 29.19 19.18
C VAL A 473 -2.53 28.54 20.38
N GLU A 474 -3.33 28.13 21.36
CA GLU A 474 -2.87 27.44 22.58
C GLU A 474 -2.57 25.95 22.33
#